data_AF-A0A084AF22-F1
#
_entry.id   AF-A0A084AF22-F1
#
_cell.length_a   1.000
_cell.length_b   1.000
_cell.length_c   1.000
_cell.angle_alpha   90.00
_cell.angle_beta   90.00
_cell.angle_gamma   90.00
#
_symmetry.space_group_name_H-M   'P 1'
#
loop_
_entity.id
_entity.type
_entity.pdbx_description
1 polymer ?
#
loop_
_entity_poly.entity_id
_entity_poly.type
_entity_poly.pdbx_seq_one_letter_code
_entity_poly.pdbx_strand_id
1 'polypeptide(L)'
;MIAHPVPPTLPGDRVEFEQQYAKEPDRWFSYLSDAYAWMKDQAANQADTDRKLIELQVRVETLQEEVLAARRNENTAIAQRSWIEERLNTKEKELLAAQIEAHQAINSVLPTMATPIPSATPDPLAKAPMAKTLEVPPPLTTRSTALTQLSE
;
A
#
# COMPACT_ATOMS: atom_id res chain seq x y z
N MET A 1 -22.28 -7.35 36.54
CA MET A 1 -21.00 -7.09 37.24
C MET A 1 -21.31 -7.09 38.73
N ILE A 2 -20.75 -8.04 39.49
CA ILE A 2 -20.90 -8.04 40.94
C ILE A 2 -19.85 -7.06 41.47
N ALA A 3 -20.31 -5.95 42.05
CA ALA A 3 -19.43 -4.95 42.64
C ALA A 3 -18.64 -5.58 43.81
N HIS A 4 -17.40 -5.14 44.00
CA HIS A 4 -16.59 -5.60 45.13
C HIS A 4 -17.30 -5.26 46.45
N PRO A 5 -17.57 -6.24 47.33
CA PRO A 5 -18.27 -5.98 48.58
C PRO A 5 -17.40 -5.12 49.50
N VAL A 6 -18.00 -4.10 50.11
CA VAL A 6 -17.29 -3.16 50.99
C VAL A 6 -17.44 -3.61 52.44
N PRO A 7 -16.34 -3.73 53.20
CA PRO A 7 -16.42 -4.14 54.61
C PRO A 7 -17.22 -3.11 55.44
N PRO A 8 -18.03 -3.56 56.41
CA PRO A 8 -18.81 -2.66 57.29
C PRO A 8 -17.94 -1.67 58.06
N THR A 9 -16.78 -2.14 58.54
CA THR A 9 -15.68 -1.38 59.13
C THR A 9 -14.40 -2.08 58.71
N LEU A 10 -13.30 -1.34 58.47
CA LEU A 10 -11.97 -1.93 58.32
C LEU A 10 -11.32 -2.01 59.71
N PRO A 11 -11.44 -3.14 60.44
CA PRO A 11 -10.68 -3.32 61.66
C PRO A 11 -9.18 -3.35 61.33
N GLY A 12 -8.38 -2.61 62.10
CA GLY A 12 -6.93 -2.60 61.93
C GLY A 12 -6.29 -3.89 62.42
N ASP A 13 -6.89 -4.51 63.43
CA ASP A 13 -6.42 -5.74 64.06
C ASP A 13 -7.54 -6.75 64.36
N ARG A 14 -7.16 -8.02 64.55
CA ARG A 14 -8.09 -9.13 64.82
C ARG A 14 -8.99 -8.90 66.04
N VAL A 15 -8.47 -8.26 67.08
CA VAL A 15 -9.25 -7.98 68.31
C VAL A 15 -10.38 -6.98 68.05
N GLU A 16 -10.13 -5.98 67.22
CA GLU A 16 -11.15 -5.01 66.82
C GLU A 16 -12.21 -5.65 65.94
N PHE A 17 -11.81 -6.58 65.06
CA PHE A 17 -12.74 -7.37 64.27
C PHE A 17 -13.67 -8.18 65.16
N GLU A 18 -13.15 -8.92 66.14
CA GLU A 18 -13.96 -9.76 67.05
C GLU A 18 -14.94 -8.91 67.86
N GLN A 19 -14.55 -7.71 68.31
CA GLN A 19 -15.44 -6.77 69.00
C GLN A 19 -16.53 -6.20 68.10
N GLN A 20 -16.24 -5.91 66.84
CA GLN A 20 -17.22 -5.40 65.88
C GLN A 20 -18.16 -6.50 65.38
N TYR A 21 -17.63 -7.71 65.19
CA TYR A 21 -18.42 -8.90 64.87
C TYR A 21 -19.43 -9.20 65.97
N ALA A 22 -19.02 -9.10 67.24
CA ALA A 22 -19.93 -9.28 68.37
C ALA A 22 -21.06 -8.23 68.44
N LYS A 23 -20.85 -7.04 67.86
CA LYS A 23 -21.86 -5.96 67.81
C LYS A 23 -22.84 -6.13 66.66
N GLU A 24 -22.36 -6.53 65.49
CA GLU A 24 -23.17 -6.63 64.26
C GLU A 24 -22.89 -7.95 63.50
N PRO A 25 -23.23 -9.12 64.06
CA PRO A 25 -22.85 -10.41 63.48
C PRO A 25 -23.48 -10.68 62.12
N ASP A 26 -24.76 -10.32 61.93
CA ASP A 26 -25.50 -10.57 60.68
C ASP A 26 -24.94 -9.76 59.50
N ARG A 27 -24.50 -8.53 59.77
CA ARG A 27 -23.91 -7.65 58.77
C ARG A 27 -22.55 -8.16 58.32
N TRP A 28 -21.74 -8.65 59.26
CA TRP A 28 -20.47 -9.30 58.95
C TRP A 28 -20.65 -10.62 58.22
N PHE A 29 -21.64 -11.43 58.61
CA PHE A 29 -21.96 -12.67 57.91
C PHE A 29 -22.36 -12.41 56.44
N SER A 30 -23.20 -11.39 56.21
CA SER A 30 -23.61 -11.00 54.86
C SER A 30 -22.41 -10.53 54.03
N TYR A 31 -21.58 -9.64 54.58
CA TYR A 31 -20.36 -9.18 53.93
C TYR A 31 -19.41 -10.33 53.58
N LEU A 32 -19.13 -11.23 54.53
CA LEU A 32 -18.21 -12.35 54.32
C LEU A 32 -18.76 -13.32 53.27
N SER A 33 -20.07 -13.54 53.26
CA SER A 33 -20.75 -14.37 52.25
C SER A 33 -20.63 -13.76 50.85
N ASP A 34 -20.90 -12.45 50.74
CA ASP A 34 -20.79 -11.70 49.47
C ASP A 34 -19.33 -11.64 48.99
N ALA A 35 -18.37 -11.44 49.91
CA ALA A 35 -16.94 -11.44 49.61
C ALA A 35 -16.48 -12.79 49.09
N TYR A 36 -16.91 -13.88 49.71
CA TYR A 36 -16.58 -15.22 49.25
C TYR A 36 -17.17 -15.53 47.87
N ALA A 37 -18.44 -15.15 47.64
CA ALA A 37 -19.09 -15.29 46.33
C ALA A 37 -18.35 -14.48 45.26
N TRP A 38 -18.00 -13.22 45.55
CA TRP A 38 -17.24 -12.36 44.66
C TRP A 38 -15.85 -12.95 44.35
N MET A 39 -15.12 -13.43 45.35
CA MET A 39 -13.80 -14.06 45.14
C MET A 39 -13.90 -15.30 44.23
N LYS A 40 -14.93 -16.12 44.41
CA LYS A 40 -15.17 -17.30 43.57
C LYS A 40 -15.44 -16.91 42.11
N ASP A 41 -16.23 -15.86 41.90
CA ASP A 41 -16.50 -15.35 40.55
C ASP A 41 -15.27 -14.69 39.93
N GLN A 42 -14.44 -13.98 40.71
CA GLN A 42 -13.15 -13.46 40.21
C GLN A 42 -12.22 -14.59 39.78
N ALA A 43 -12.09 -15.65 40.60
CA ALA A 43 -11.25 -16.79 40.24
C ALA A 43 -11.71 -17.48 38.94
N ALA A 44 -13.02 -17.58 38.72
CA ALA A 44 -13.57 -18.10 37.47
C ALA A 44 -13.26 -17.18 36.27
N ASN A 45 -13.41 -15.86 36.45
CA ASN A 45 -13.14 -14.89 35.39
C ASN A 45 -11.63 -14.72 35.10
N GLN A 46 -10.77 -15.01 36.08
CA GLN A 46 -9.32 -14.84 35.94
C GLN A 46 -8.72 -15.79 34.90
N ALA A 47 -9.21 -17.03 34.83
CA ALA A 47 -8.79 -17.99 33.81
C ALA A 47 -9.11 -17.49 32.39
N ASP A 48 -10.28 -16.87 32.20
CA ASP A 48 -10.68 -16.31 30.91
C ASP A 48 -9.85 -15.07 30.55
N THR A 49 -9.53 -14.22 31.52
CA THR A 49 -8.66 -13.06 31.29
C THR A 49 -7.23 -13.47 30.97
N ASP A 50 -6.69 -14.46 31.68
CA ASP A 50 -5.34 -14.98 31.45
C ASP A 50 -5.23 -15.64 30.07
N ARG A 51 -6.26 -16.41 29.67
CA ARG A 51 -6.35 -16.98 28.32
C ARG A 51 -6.37 -15.91 27.24
N LYS A 52 -7.19 -14.86 27.41
CA LYS A 52 -7.25 -13.72 26.46
C LYS A 52 -5.93 -12.97 26.41
N LEU A 53 -5.24 -12.83 27.54
CA LEU A 53 -3.93 -12.18 27.59
C LEU A 53 -2.91 -12.94 26.74
N ILE A 54 -2.84 -14.27 26.89
CA ILE A 54 -1.95 -15.12 26.08
C ILE A 54 -2.30 -15.02 24.59
N GLU A 55 -3.60 -15.11 24.24
CA GLU A 55 -4.05 -14.99 22.84
C GLU A 55 -3.63 -13.65 22.22
N LEU A 56 -3.83 -12.55 22.95
CA LEU A 56 -3.42 -11.22 22.49
C LEU A 56 -1.91 -11.09 22.38
N GLN A 57 -1.14 -11.68 23.30
CA GLN A 57 0.32 -11.65 23.24
C GLN A 57 0.85 -12.37 22.00
N VAL A 58 0.34 -13.57 21.71
CA VAL A 58 0.67 -14.31 20.48
C VAL A 58 0.31 -13.51 19.24
N ARG A 59 -0.85 -12.84 19.24
CA ARG A 59 -1.28 -12.01 18.11
C ARG A 59 -0.36 -10.80 17.90
N VAL A 60 0.10 -10.17 18.98
CA VAL A 60 1.04 -9.05 18.91
C VAL A 60 2.37 -9.52 18.31
N GLU A 61 2.91 -10.65 18.77
CA GLU A 61 4.16 -11.22 18.24
C GLU A 61 4.04 -11.55 16.75
N THR A 62 2.94 -12.22 16.36
CA THR A 62 2.67 -12.56 14.95
C THR A 62 2.61 -11.30 14.07
N LEU A 63 1.87 -10.27 14.51
CA LEU A 63 1.78 -9.01 13.77
C LEU A 63 3.11 -8.26 13.69
N GLN A 64 3.95 -8.34 14.72
CA GLN A 64 5.30 -7.77 14.68
C GLN A 64 6.17 -8.46 13.63
N GLU A 65 6.13 -9.79 13.57
CA GLU A 65 6.84 -10.56 12.55
C GLU A 65 6.35 -10.24 11.13
N GLU A 66 5.03 -10.15 10.93
CA GLU A 66 4.44 -9.78 9.64
C GLU A 66 4.86 -8.37 9.20
N VAL A 67 4.90 -7.40 10.11
CA VAL A 67 5.37 -6.03 9.81
C VAL A 67 6.84 -6.03 9.42
N LEU A 68 7.68 -6.82 10.12
CA LEU A 68 9.09 -6.95 9.76
C LEU A 68 9.28 -7.62 8.39
N ALA A 69 8.50 -8.66 8.08
CA ALA A 69 8.50 -9.31 6.78
C ALA A 69 8.05 -8.35 5.66
N ALA A 70 6.96 -7.60 5.89
CA ALA A 70 6.46 -6.59 4.96
C ALA A 70 7.52 -5.52 4.67
N ARG A 71 8.21 -5.00 5.71
CA ARG A 71 9.30 -4.03 5.53
C ARG A 71 10.48 -4.60 4.74
N ARG A 72 10.85 -5.86 4.96
CA ARG A 72 11.90 -6.52 4.16
C ARG A 72 11.49 -6.61 2.69
N ASN A 73 10.25 -7.03 2.44
CA ASN A 73 9.71 -7.14 1.08
C ASN A 73 9.67 -5.78 0.38
N GLU A 74 9.22 -4.73 1.06
CA GLU A 74 9.23 -3.36 0.56
C GLU A 74 10.64 -2.92 0.14
N ASN A 75 11.63 -3.12 1.02
CA ASN A 75 13.02 -2.78 0.71
C ASN A 75 13.56 -3.54 -0.51
N THR A 76 13.23 -4.83 -0.64
CA THR A 76 13.61 -5.61 -1.83
C THR A 76 12.94 -5.11 -3.10
N ALA A 77 11.66 -4.73 -3.03
CA ALA A 77 10.92 -4.21 -4.18
C ALA A 77 11.48 -2.84 -4.62
N ILE A 78 11.83 -1.97 -3.67
CA ILE A 78 12.46 -0.67 -3.96
C ILE A 78 13.83 -0.88 -4.65
N ALA A 79 14.65 -1.81 -4.15
CA ALA A 79 15.95 -2.11 -4.76
C ALA A 79 15.81 -2.71 -6.18
N GLN A 80 14.82 -3.58 -6.40
CA GLN A 80 14.53 -4.12 -7.71
C GLN A 80 14.04 -3.04 -8.68
N ARG A 81 13.19 -2.12 -8.20
CA ARG A 81 12.65 -1.04 -9.02
C ARG A 81 13.75 -0.17 -9.63
N SER A 82 14.74 0.26 -8.84
CA SER A 82 15.85 1.08 -9.37
C SER A 82 16.65 0.34 -10.44
N TRP A 83 16.90 -0.96 -10.25
CA TRP A 83 17.60 -1.80 -11.23
C TRP A 83 16.81 -1.94 -12.53
N ILE A 84 15.48 -2.12 -12.44
CA ILE A 84 14.59 -2.19 -13.61
C ILE A 84 14.59 -0.85 -14.35
N GLU A 85 14.46 0.27 -13.63
CA GLU A 85 14.45 1.62 -14.21
C GLU A 85 15.75 1.93 -14.98
N GLU A 86 16.92 1.59 -14.42
CA GLU A 86 18.21 1.78 -15.08
C GLU A 86 18.36 0.94 -16.36
N ARG A 87 17.93 -0.32 -16.29
CA ARG A 87 17.99 -1.25 -17.43
C ARG A 87 17.02 -0.84 -18.54
N LEU A 88 15.84 -0.33 -18.18
CA LEU A 88 14.87 0.20 -19.14
C LEU A 88 15.44 1.42 -19.87
N ASN A 89 16.00 2.39 -19.13
CA ASN A 89 16.63 3.58 -19.71
C ASN A 89 17.77 3.23 -20.67
N THR A 90 18.61 2.26 -20.28
CA THR A 90 19.68 1.75 -21.16
C THR A 90 19.12 1.17 -22.46
N LYS A 91 18.06 0.35 -22.37
CA LYS A 91 17.41 -0.23 -23.56
C LYS A 91 16.73 0.81 -24.44
N GLU A 92 16.17 1.86 -23.85
CA GLU A 92 15.53 2.95 -24.58
C GLU A 92 16.58 3.77 -25.36
N LYS A 93 17.76 4.01 -24.78
CA LYS A 93 18.89 4.62 -25.49
C LYS A 93 19.42 3.74 -26.62
N GLU A 94 19.58 2.43 -26.39
CA GLU A 94 20.00 1.48 -27.43
C GLU A 94 18.99 1.44 -28.59
N LEU A 95 17.69 1.48 -28.29
CA LEU A 95 16.63 1.52 -29.28
C LEU A 95 16.70 2.79 -30.13
N LEU A 96 16.87 3.96 -29.52
CA LEU A 96 17.04 5.22 -30.25
C LEU A 96 18.27 5.20 -31.16
N ALA A 97 19.39 4.66 -30.67
CA ALA A 97 20.61 4.51 -31.47
C ALA A 97 20.38 3.60 -32.68
N ALA A 98 19.74 2.44 -32.49
CA ALA A 98 19.41 1.52 -33.57
C ALA A 98 18.43 2.12 -34.59
N GLN A 99 17.47 2.95 -34.15
CA GLN A 99 16.59 3.68 -35.05
C GLN A 99 17.36 4.68 -35.91
N ILE A 100 18.27 5.46 -35.30
CA ILE A 100 19.11 6.41 -36.04
C ILE A 100 19.99 5.68 -37.06
N GLU A 101 20.62 4.57 -36.67
CA GLU A 101 21.44 3.75 -37.56
C GLU A 101 20.62 3.18 -38.72
N ALA A 102 19.42 2.65 -38.45
CA ALA A 102 18.51 2.17 -39.48
C ALA A 102 18.12 3.29 -40.47
N HIS A 103 17.82 4.49 -39.98
CA HIS A 103 17.53 5.64 -40.84
C HIS A 103 18.73 6.08 -41.68
N GLN A 104 19.94 6.09 -41.11
CA GLN A 104 21.16 6.38 -41.84
C GLN A 104 21.46 5.35 -42.92
N ALA A 105 21.25 4.06 -42.64
CA ALA A 105 21.39 2.99 -43.61
C ALA A 105 20.38 3.11 -44.77
N ILE A 106 19.13 3.49 -44.48
CA ILE A 106 18.14 3.77 -45.54
C ILE A 106 18.60 4.95 -46.41
N ASN A 107 19.06 6.03 -45.79
CA ASN A 107 19.49 7.23 -46.52
C ASN A 107 20.79 7.04 -47.30
N SER A 108 21.67 6.12 -46.91
CA SER A 108 22.89 5.79 -47.65
C SER A 108 22.64 4.84 -48.82
N VAL A 109 21.58 4.03 -48.75
CA VAL A 109 21.14 3.14 -49.83
C VAL A 109 20.32 3.90 -50.89
N LEU A 110 19.65 5.00 -50.51
CA LEU A 110 18.97 5.88 -51.46
C LEU A 110 20.02 6.72 -52.21
N PRO A 111 20.12 6.62 -53.56
CA PRO A 111 21.09 7.40 -54.30
C PRO A 111 20.72 8.89 -54.17
N THR A 112 21.65 9.69 -53.64
CA THR A 112 21.62 11.15 -53.70
C THR A 112 21.55 11.55 -55.17
N MET A 113 20.33 11.73 -55.68
CA MET A 113 20.08 12.30 -56.98
C MET A 113 20.58 13.74 -56.93
N ALA A 114 21.83 13.96 -57.37
CA ALA A 114 22.31 15.28 -57.70
C ALA A 114 21.36 15.84 -58.75
N THR A 115 20.53 16.79 -58.36
CA THR A 115 19.63 17.51 -59.26
C THR A 115 20.51 18.16 -60.34
N PRO A 116 20.42 17.77 -61.62
CA PRO A 116 21.12 18.51 -62.65
C PRO A 116 20.53 19.92 -62.69
N ILE A 117 21.37 20.93 -62.48
CA ILE A 117 21.02 22.34 -62.63
C ILE A 117 20.53 22.52 -64.07
N PRO A 118 19.27 22.94 -64.32
CA PRO A 118 18.89 23.36 -65.66
C PRO A 118 19.61 24.68 -65.95
N SER A 119 20.62 24.58 -66.80
CA SER A 119 21.23 25.72 -67.47
C SER A 119 20.23 26.36 -68.44
N ALA A 120 20.41 27.67 -68.62
CA ALA A 120 19.95 28.52 -69.72
C ALA A 120 18.54 29.17 -69.63
N THR A 121 18.57 30.40 -69.13
CA THR A 121 18.11 31.63 -69.80
C THR A 121 16.59 31.94 -69.87
N PRO A 122 16.15 33.13 -69.42
CA PRO A 122 14.75 33.52 -69.33
C PRO A 122 14.21 34.11 -70.63
N ASP A 123 12.92 33.93 -70.91
CA ASP A 123 12.17 34.92 -71.70
C ASP A 123 10.69 34.99 -71.23
N PRO A 124 10.06 36.19 -71.24
CA PRO A 124 8.93 36.55 -70.40
C PRO A 124 7.56 36.38 -71.11
N LEU A 125 6.49 36.60 -70.33
CA LEU A 125 5.07 36.60 -70.71
C LEU A 125 4.36 35.24 -70.74
N ALA A 126 3.86 34.84 -69.57
CA ALA A 126 2.45 34.46 -69.46
C ALA A 126 1.93 34.88 -68.07
N LYS A 127 0.85 35.66 -68.09
CA LYS A 127 0.21 36.29 -66.92
C LYS A 127 -0.28 35.25 -65.91
N ALA A 128 -0.15 35.58 -64.63
CA ALA A 128 -0.85 34.92 -63.53
C ALA A 128 -2.38 34.96 -63.71
N PRO A 129 -3.10 34.05 -63.05
CA PRO A 129 -3.86 34.53 -61.90
C PRO A 129 -3.73 33.65 -60.66
N MET A 130 -3.84 34.31 -59.51
CA MET A 130 -3.91 33.72 -58.18
C MET A 130 -5.14 32.81 -58.02
N ALA A 131 -4.97 31.69 -57.31
CA ALA A 131 -6.01 31.14 -56.44
C ALA A 131 -5.35 30.48 -55.23
N LYS A 132 -5.62 31.07 -54.07
CA LYS A 132 -5.23 30.66 -52.73
C LYS A 132 -6.28 29.66 -52.24
N THR A 133 -5.93 28.43 -51.93
CA THR A 133 -6.75 27.56 -51.07
C THR A 133 -5.84 26.62 -50.27
N LEU A 134 -5.87 26.83 -48.96
CA LEU A 134 -5.38 25.96 -47.89
C LEU A 134 -6.15 24.63 -47.93
N GLU A 135 -5.48 23.48 -47.74
CA GLU A 135 -5.97 22.30 -46.98
C GLU A 135 -4.90 21.19 -47.03
N VAL A 136 -4.11 21.02 -45.97
CA VAL A 136 -4.27 20.03 -44.88
C VAL A 136 -4.19 18.56 -45.36
N PRO A 137 -3.12 17.80 -45.01
CA PRO A 137 -3.04 16.36 -45.25
C PRO A 137 -3.94 15.56 -44.26
N PRO A 138 -4.40 14.35 -44.65
CA PRO A 138 -5.42 13.58 -43.92
C PRO A 138 -4.89 12.92 -42.62
N PRO A 139 -5.78 12.56 -41.67
CA PRO A 139 -5.40 12.05 -40.35
C PRO A 139 -5.00 10.56 -40.38
N LEU A 140 -3.91 10.21 -39.69
CA LEU A 140 -3.56 8.82 -39.36
C LEU A 140 -4.53 8.27 -38.31
N THR A 141 -5.26 7.23 -38.70
CA THR A 141 -6.21 6.46 -37.90
C THR A 141 -5.54 5.82 -36.68
N THR A 142 -5.96 6.22 -35.48
CA THR A 142 -5.76 5.45 -34.24
C THR A 142 -6.90 4.44 -34.13
N ARG A 143 -6.61 3.14 -34.23
CA ARG A 143 -7.55 2.10 -33.81
C ARG A 143 -6.97 1.34 -32.63
N SER A 144 -7.26 1.88 -31.46
CA SER A 144 -7.21 1.16 -30.19
C SER A 144 -8.20 0.00 -30.24
N THR A 145 -7.75 -1.23 -29.97
CA THR A 145 -8.65 -2.34 -29.65
C THR A 145 -8.10 -3.00 -28.40
N ALA A 146 -8.77 -2.75 -27.28
CA ALA A 146 -8.59 -3.44 -26.02
C ALA A 146 -9.57 -4.62 -25.92
N LEU A 147 -9.25 -5.53 -24.99
CA LEU A 147 -10.02 -6.66 -24.45
C LEU A 147 -9.85 -8.01 -25.14
N THR A 148 -9.07 -8.87 -24.48
CA THR A 148 -9.46 -10.27 -24.28
C THR A 148 -9.33 -10.57 -22.80
N GLN A 149 -10.49 -10.73 -22.15
CA GLN A 149 -10.62 -11.36 -20.84
C GLN A 149 -10.32 -12.85 -20.99
N LEU A 150 -9.57 -13.44 -20.06
CA LEU A 150 -9.72 -14.85 -19.74
C LEU A 150 -9.25 -15.07 -18.29
N SER A 151 -10.25 -15.41 -17.49
CA SER A 151 -10.17 -15.88 -16.11
C SER A 151 -9.99 -17.40 -16.15
N GLU A 152 -9.15 -17.92 -15.27
CA GLU A 152 -9.26 -19.25 -14.64
C GLU A 152 -8.82 -19.11 -13.17
#